data_AF-D0UMN8-F1
#
_entry.id   AF-D0UMN8-F1
#
_cell.length_a   1.000
_cell.length_b   1.000
_cell.length_c   1.000
_cell.angle_alpha   90.00
_cell.angle_beta   90.00
_cell.angle_gamma   90.00
#
_symmetry.space_group_name_H-M   'P 1'
#
loop_
_entity.id
_entity.type
_entity.pdbx_description
1 polymer ?
#
loop_
_entity_poly.entity_id
_entity_poly.type
_entity_poly.pdbx_seq_one_letter_code
_entity_poly.pdbx_strand_id
1 'polypeptide(L)'
;GRSCLVPNQGYLSEAGASLVDQKLQLNIVPKTKVVRLVSETFNYSAIDRAKARTKKNVSERFPKFGRHFHRIGLPPKTGSFQLYVKGYKDADYWLRKFESEPLPKELEKQFQLQFERLVVLDYIIRNTDRGNDNWLIKYTPPAKENGNKTWSPSKPPEIKIAAIDNGLA
;
A
#
# COMPACT_ATOMS: atom_id res chain seq x y z
N GLY A 1 -6.94 -20.28 7.57
CA GLY A 1 -5.97 -19.70 6.62
C GLY A 1 -5.99 -20.52 5.34
N ARG A 2 -5.49 -19.97 4.22
CA ARG A 2 -5.35 -20.73 2.96
C ARG A 2 -4.20 -21.73 3.10
N SER A 3 -4.47 -23.01 2.87
CA SER A 3 -3.51 -24.11 3.08
C SER A 3 -2.30 -24.06 2.14
N CYS A 4 -2.42 -23.38 0.99
CA CYS A 4 -1.35 -23.19 0.02
C CYS A 4 -0.39 -22.03 0.35
N LEU A 5 -0.66 -21.23 1.39
CA LEU A 5 0.16 -20.08 1.77
C LEU A 5 0.94 -20.36 3.06
N VAL A 6 2.18 -19.88 3.11
CA VAL A 6 3.02 -20.01 4.31
C VAL A 6 2.43 -19.17 5.45
N PRO A 7 2.21 -19.74 6.66
CA PRO A 7 1.62 -19.00 7.77
C PRO A 7 2.45 -17.78 8.18
N ASN A 8 1.75 -16.68 8.49
CA ASN A 8 2.32 -15.46 9.08
C ASN A 8 3.43 -14.78 8.24
N GLN A 9 3.44 -14.99 6.92
CA GLN A 9 4.38 -14.36 5.98
C GLN A 9 3.75 -13.30 5.07
N GLY A 10 2.51 -12.88 5.34
CA GLY A 10 1.81 -11.91 4.47
C GLY A 10 2.57 -10.59 4.28
N TYR A 11 3.28 -10.11 5.30
CA TYR A 11 4.11 -8.91 5.18
C TYR A 11 5.32 -9.08 4.25
N LEU A 12 5.84 -10.31 4.11
CA LEU A 12 6.88 -10.63 3.12
C LEU A 12 6.27 -10.70 1.72
N SER A 13 5.07 -11.26 1.58
CA SER A 13 4.32 -11.26 0.31
C SER A 13 4.12 -9.83 -0.20
N GLU A 14 3.66 -8.91 0.66
CA GLU A 14 3.50 -7.49 0.33
C GLU A 14 4.80 -6.82 -0.16
N ALA A 15 5.89 -7.01 0.59
CA ALA A 15 7.19 -6.46 0.21
C ALA A 15 7.76 -7.14 -1.05
N GLY A 16 7.47 -8.42 -1.24
CA GLY A 16 7.84 -9.23 -2.40
C GLY A 16 7.16 -8.76 -3.68
N ALA A 17 5.86 -8.46 -3.63
CA ALA A 17 5.13 -7.89 -4.77
C ALA A 17 5.75 -6.56 -5.23
N SER A 18 6.09 -5.67 -4.29
CA SER A 18 6.80 -4.42 -4.62
C SER A 18 8.21 -4.68 -5.18
N LEU A 19 8.91 -5.73 -4.74
CA LEU A 19 10.22 -6.10 -5.28
C LEU A 19 10.10 -6.60 -6.73
N VAL A 20 9.14 -7.48 -7.02
CA VAL A 20 8.86 -7.99 -8.36
C VAL A 20 8.46 -6.86 -9.31
N ASP A 21 7.54 -5.99 -8.88
CA ASP A 21 7.13 -4.80 -9.62
C ASP A 21 8.31 -3.91 -10.03
N GLN A 22 9.22 -3.61 -9.08
CA GLN A 22 10.42 -2.82 -9.36
C GLN A 22 11.37 -3.53 -10.32
N LYS A 23 11.54 -4.85 -10.19
CA LYS A 23 12.45 -5.64 -11.03
C LYS A 23 11.96 -5.73 -12.48
N LEU A 24 10.64 -5.79 -12.67
CA LEU A 24 9.99 -5.86 -13.98
C LEU A 24 9.61 -4.48 -14.54
N GLN A 25 9.87 -3.40 -13.79
CA GLN A 25 9.54 -2.02 -14.16
C GLN A 25 8.04 -1.83 -14.48
N LEU A 26 7.16 -2.54 -13.79
CA LEU A 26 5.72 -2.43 -13.97
C LEU A 26 5.20 -1.10 -13.39
N ASN A 27 5.77 -0.67 -12.25
CA ASN A 27 5.50 0.60 -11.58
C ASN A 27 4.01 0.80 -11.22
N ILE A 28 3.35 -0.27 -10.79
CA ILE A 28 1.94 -0.29 -10.37
C ILE A 28 1.78 -0.60 -8.87
N VAL A 29 2.74 -1.28 -8.22
CA VAL A 29 2.70 -1.51 -6.77
C VAL A 29 3.28 -0.28 -6.06
N PRO A 30 2.53 0.41 -5.18
CA PRO A 30 3.13 1.47 -4.37
C PRO A 30 4.27 0.90 -3.53
N LYS A 31 5.40 1.62 -3.48
CA LYS A 31 6.63 1.11 -2.85
C LYS A 31 6.35 0.55 -1.46
N THR A 32 6.64 -0.72 -1.28
CA THR A 32 6.39 -1.47 -0.04
C THR A 32 7.66 -2.15 0.42
N LYS A 33 8.00 -2.01 1.70
CA LYS A 33 9.18 -2.63 2.30
C LYS A 33 8.88 -3.17 3.69
N VAL A 34 9.71 -4.11 4.16
CA VAL A 34 9.69 -4.57 5.55
C VAL A 34 10.30 -3.48 6.42
N VAL A 35 9.58 -3.06 7.44
CA VAL A 35 10.03 -2.05 8.42
C VAL A 35 9.78 -2.54 9.84
N ARG A 36 10.36 -1.82 10.81
CA ARG A 36 10.11 -2.04 12.23
C ARG A 36 9.63 -0.73 12.84
N LEU A 37 8.40 -0.73 13.36
CA LEU A 37 7.77 0.47 13.92
C LEU A 37 7.32 0.23 15.36
N VAL A 38 7.27 1.32 16.13
CA VAL A 38 6.69 1.37 17.48
C VAL A 38 5.62 2.45 17.47
N SER A 39 4.42 2.13 17.95
CA SER A 39 3.32 3.08 18.16
C SER A 39 2.44 2.57 19.28
N GLU A 40 1.96 3.42 20.18
CA GLU A 40 1.06 3.01 21.28
C GLU A 40 -0.29 2.47 20.78
N THR A 41 -0.70 2.88 19.58
CA THR A 41 -1.92 2.46 18.89
C THR A 41 -1.85 1.03 18.36
N PHE A 42 -0.66 0.44 18.19
CA PHE A 42 -0.54 -0.95 17.77
C PHE A 42 -1.00 -1.92 18.87
N ASN A 43 -1.46 -3.11 18.48
CA ASN A 43 -1.92 -4.13 19.42
C ASN A 43 -0.73 -4.86 20.08
N TYR A 44 -0.47 -4.60 21.36
CA TYR A 44 0.56 -5.28 22.17
C TYR A 44 -0.07 -6.10 23.28
N SER A 45 0.65 -7.14 23.72
CA SER A 45 0.24 -7.92 24.89
C SER A 45 0.17 -7.04 26.14
N ALA A 46 -0.70 -7.43 27.09
CA ALA A 46 -0.80 -6.76 28.39
C ALA A 46 0.57 -6.73 29.12
N ILE A 47 1.35 -7.81 28.96
CA ILE A 47 2.69 -7.94 29.53
C ILE A 47 3.66 -6.92 28.92
N ASP A 48 3.67 -6.75 27.60
CA ASP A 48 4.54 -5.78 26.93
C ASP A 48 4.20 -4.34 27.36
N ARG A 49 2.91 -4.03 27.49
CA ARG A 49 2.45 -2.72 27.98
C ARG A 49 2.86 -2.50 29.43
N ALA A 50 2.68 -3.49 30.30
CA ALA A 50 3.09 -3.40 31.70
C ALA A 50 4.60 -3.22 31.83
N LYS A 51 5.41 -4.04 31.13
CA LYS A 51 6.87 -3.93 31.10
C LYS A 51 7.34 -2.56 30.62
N ALA A 52 6.73 -2.02 29.54
CA ALA A 52 7.07 -0.71 29.02
C ALA A 52 6.82 0.40 30.07
N ARG A 53 5.67 0.36 30.75
CA ARG A 53 5.32 1.31 31.82
C ARG A 53 6.26 1.18 33.03
N THR A 54 6.51 -0.03 33.52
CA THR A 54 7.39 -0.25 34.66
C THR A 54 8.81 0.22 34.37
N LYS A 55 9.37 -0.10 33.20
CA LYS A 55 10.71 0.36 32.82
C LYS A 55 10.79 1.88 32.72
N LYS A 56 9.75 2.52 32.18
CA LYS A 56 9.65 3.98 32.13
C LYS A 56 9.65 4.59 33.54
N ASN A 57 8.77 4.10 34.41
CA ASN A 57 8.66 4.57 35.80
C ASN A 57 9.97 4.36 36.60
N VAL A 58 10.63 3.21 36.44
CA VAL A 58 11.91 2.93 37.11
C VAL A 58 13.02 3.83 36.58
N SER A 59 13.06 4.07 35.27
CA SER A 59 14.05 4.97 34.68
C SER A 59 13.86 6.42 35.12
N GLU A 60 12.62 6.88 35.26
CA GLU A 60 12.29 8.23 35.73
C GLU A 60 12.58 8.39 37.24
N ARG A 61 12.22 7.39 38.06
CA ARG A 61 12.38 7.46 39.52
C ARG A 61 13.80 7.14 40.00
N PHE A 62 14.51 6.27 39.29
CA PHE A 62 15.86 5.85 39.64
C PHE A 62 16.79 5.85 38.41
N PRO A 63 17.32 7.03 38.02
CA PRO A 63 18.12 7.17 36.80
C PRO A 63 19.34 6.26 36.73
N LYS A 64 19.94 5.91 37.88
CA LYS A 64 21.08 4.97 37.97
C LYS A 64 20.73 3.55 37.47
N PHE A 65 19.50 3.10 37.71
CA PHE A 65 19.00 1.81 37.22
C PHE A 65 18.47 1.89 35.79
N GLY A 66 17.89 3.04 35.39
CA GLY A 66 17.40 3.27 34.02
C GLY A 66 18.47 3.09 32.94
N ARG A 67 19.73 3.47 33.24
CA ARG A 67 20.88 3.33 32.32
C ARG A 67 21.20 1.88 31.92
N HIS A 68 20.71 0.89 32.66
CA HIS A 68 20.89 -0.53 32.36
C HIS A 68 19.81 -1.09 31.42
N PHE A 69 18.73 -0.35 31.15
CA PHE A 69 17.72 -0.78 30.20
C PHE A 69 18.17 -0.50 28.77
N HIS A 70 18.51 -1.57 28.03
CA HIS A 70 18.76 -1.51 26.58
C HIS A 70 17.62 -0.92 25.75
N ARG A 71 16.39 -0.89 26.31
CA ARG A 71 15.21 -0.28 25.69
C ARG A 71 14.18 0.12 26.73
N ILE A 72 13.67 1.33 26.58
CA ILE A 72 12.52 1.86 27.30
C ILE A 72 11.39 2.04 26.28
N GLY A 73 10.17 1.63 26.64
CA GLY A 73 9.00 1.68 25.76
C GLY A 73 8.60 0.33 25.15
N LEU A 74 7.65 0.37 24.22
CA LEU A 74 7.07 -0.81 23.58
C LEU A 74 8.06 -1.46 22.59
N PRO A 75 8.01 -2.80 22.40
CA PRO A 75 8.88 -3.46 21.43
C PRO A 75 8.49 -3.08 19.99
N PRO A 76 9.46 -2.95 19.05
CA PRO A 76 9.15 -2.69 17.65
C PRO A 76 8.51 -3.92 17.01
N LYS A 77 7.43 -3.68 16.25
CA LYS A 77 6.76 -4.70 15.42
C LYS A 77 7.30 -4.65 14.01
N THR A 78 7.65 -5.82 13.48
CA THR A 78 8.00 -6.00 12.07
C THR A 78 6.73 -6.13 11.24
N GLY A 79 6.68 -5.46 10.09
CA GLY A 79 5.56 -5.55 9.16
C GLY A 79 5.88 -4.88 7.82
N SER A 80 4.96 -4.97 6.88
CA SER A 80 5.03 -4.28 5.60
C SER A 80 4.58 -2.83 5.78
N PHE A 81 5.26 -1.91 5.10
CA PHE A 81 4.87 -0.51 5.05
C PHE A 81 4.85 -0.06 3.60
N GLN A 82 3.64 0.19 3.12
CA GLN A 82 3.35 0.61 1.75
C GLN A 82 3.12 2.12 1.70
N LEU A 83 3.64 2.77 0.66
CA LEU A 83 3.37 4.18 0.43
C LEU A 83 1.89 4.40 0.06
N TYR A 84 1.26 5.36 0.73
CA TYR A 84 -0.11 5.76 0.44
C TYR A 84 -0.21 6.51 -0.90
N VAL A 85 -1.18 6.13 -1.74
CA VAL A 85 -1.45 6.76 -3.04
C VAL A 85 -2.71 7.64 -2.98
N LYS A 86 -2.63 8.87 -3.51
CA LYS A 86 -3.71 9.86 -3.44
C LYS A 86 -4.52 9.94 -4.74
N GLY A 87 -5.84 10.08 -4.59
CA GLY A 87 -6.78 10.30 -5.70
C GLY A 87 -7.10 9.03 -6.49
N TYR A 88 -6.85 7.86 -5.90
CA TYR A 88 -7.27 6.57 -6.43
C TYR A 88 -8.62 6.18 -5.81
N LYS A 89 -9.38 5.35 -6.52
CA LYS A 89 -10.58 4.66 -6.02
C LYS A 89 -10.55 3.22 -6.47
N ASP A 90 -11.35 2.37 -5.83
CA ASP A 90 -11.52 0.96 -6.18
C ASP A 90 -11.77 0.78 -7.68
N ALA A 91 -11.19 -0.27 -8.27
CA ALA A 91 -11.35 -0.50 -9.69
C ALA A 91 -12.81 -0.75 -10.06
N ASP A 92 -13.57 -1.49 -9.25
CA ASP A 92 -15.01 -1.72 -9.44
C ASP A 92 -15.79 -0.41 -9.64
N TYR A 93 -15.48 0.63 -8.85
CA TYR A 93 -16.11 1.94 -8.99
C TYR A 93 -15.92 2.54 -10.39
N TRP A 94 -14.69 2.46 -10.93
CA TRP A 94 -14.37 3.05 -12.23
C TRP A 94 -14.82 2.18 -13.39
N LEU A 95 -14.69 0.86 -13.28
CA LEU A 95 -15.13 -0.09 -14.31
C LEU A 95 -16.63 0.07 -14.59
N ARG A 96 -17.47 0.12 -13.55
CA ARG A 96 -18.92 0.37 -13.69
C ARG A 96 -19.22 1.71 -14.36
N LYS A 97 -18.42 2.75 -14.09
CA LYS A 97 -18.56 4.03 -14.75
C LYS A 97 -18.20 3.96 -16.23
N PHE A 98 -17.13 3.24 -16.57
CA PHE A 98 -16.69 3.08 -17.95
C PHE A 98 -17.66 2.24 -18.80
N GLU A 99 -18.46 1.37 -18.19
CA GLU A 99 -19.58 0.71 -18.87
C GLU A 99 -20.65 1.70 -19.32
N SER A 100 -20.99 2.68 -18.48
CA SER A 100 -21.98 3.73 -18.82
C SER A 100 -21.40 4.86 -19.68
N GLU A 101 -20.15 5.24 -19.43
CA GLU A 101 -19.45 6.35 -20.07
C GLU A 101 -18.08 5.85 -20.55
N PRO A 102 -18.00 5.28 -21.76
CA PRO A 102 -16.76 4.71 -22.28
C PRO A 102 -15.62 5.70 -22.33
N LEU A 103 -14.41 5.22 -22.04
CA LEU A 103 -13.19 6.02 -22.13
C LEU A 103 -12.92 6.43 -23.59
N PRO A 104 -12.34 7.63 -23.82
CA PRO A 104 -11.74 7.95 -25.11
C PRO A 104 -10.69 6.90 -25.50
N LYS A 105 -10.60 6.56 -26.80
CA LYS A 105 -9.71 5.50 -27.33
C LYS A 105 -8.26 5.56 -26.83
N GLU A 106 -7.72 6.76 -26.67
CA GLU A 106 -6.35 6.95 -26.17
C GLU A 106 -6.22 6.52 -24.69
N LEU A 107 -7.19 6.88 -23.85
CA LEU A 107 -7.21 6.49 -22.43
C LEU A 107 -7.57 5.02 -22.25
N GLU A 108 -8.41 4.47 -23.13
CA GLU A 108 -8.68 3.03 -23.17
C GLU A 108 -7.41 2.23 -23.44
N LYS A 109 -6.58 2.65 -24.41
CA LYS A 109 -5.28 2.03 -24.67
C LYS A 109 -4.32 2.16 -23.48
N GLN A 110 -4.27 3.31 -22.83
CA GLN A 110 -3.46 3.51 -21.62
C GLN A 110 -3.94 2.60 -20.47
N PHE A 111 -5.26 2.48 -20.29
CA PHE A 111 -5.86 1.61 -19.30
C PHE A 111 -5.50 0.15 -19.55
N GLN A 112 -5.66 -0.32 -20.80
CA GLN A 112 -5.29 -1.68 -21.20
C GLN A 112 -3.82 -2.00 -20.89
N LEU A 113 -2.89 -1.09 -21.21
CA LEU A 113 -1.47 -1.27 -20.90
C LEU A 113 -1.19 -1.32 -19.38
N GLN A 114 -1.91 -0.52 -18.58
CA GLN A 114 -1.81 -0.59 -17.12
C GLN A 114 -2.37 -1.92 -16.59
N PHE A 115 -3.48 -2.39 -17.16
CA PHE A 115 -4.13 -3.62 -16.75
C PHE A 115 -3.28 -4.85 -17.10
N GLU A 116 -2.64 -4.87 -18.28
CA GLU A 116 -1.70 -5.94 -18.65
C GLU A 116 -0.53 -6.06 -17.65
N ARG A 117 -0.03 -4.94 -17.12
CA ARG A 117 0.98 -4.96 -16.06
C ARG A 117 0.46 -5.60 -14.78
N LEU A 118 -0.79 -5.33 -14.40
CA LEU A 118 -1.45 -5.97 -13.27
C LEU A 118 -1.56 -7.48 -13.47
N VAL A 119 -2.00 -7.91 -14.66
CA VAL A 119 -2.09 -9.33 -15.03
C VAL A 119 -0.71 -10.00 -14.94
N VAL A 120 0.33 -9.39 -15.51
CA VAL A 120 1.70 -9.91 -15.43
C VAL A 120 2.16 -10.05 -13.98
N LEU A 121 1.96 -9.03 -13.16
CA LEU A 121 2.34 -9.06 -11.74
C LEU A 121 1.63 -10.20 -11.01
N ASP A 122 0.30 -10.23 -11.04
CA ASP A 122 -0.51 -11.18 -10.28
C ASP A 122 -0.29 -12.62 -10.76
N TYR A 123 -0.02 -12.81 -12.05
CA TYR A 123 0.27 -14.14 -12.58
C TYR A 123 1.65 -14.63 -12.12
N ILE A 124 2.69 -13.78 -12.16
CA ILE A 124 4.05 -14.14 -11.74
C ILE A 124 4.12 -14.45 -10.25
N ILE A 125 3.49 -13.62 -9.41
CA ILE A 125 3.48 -13.85 -7.96
C ILE A 125 2.41 -14.87 -7.55
N ARG A 126 1.58 -15.33 -8.48
CA ARG A 126 0.43 -16.20 -8.25
C ARG A 126 -0.49 -15.67 -7.14
N ASN A 127 -0.87 -14.41 -7.25
CA ASN A 127 -1.76 -13.77 -6.28
C ASN A 127 -3.08 -14.55 -6.16
N THR A 128 -3.44 -14.92 -4.95
CA THR A 128 -4.62 -15.73 -4.66
C THR A 128 -5.83 -14.89 -4.27
N ASP A 129 -5.69 -13.57 -4.11
CA ASP A 129 -6.71 -12.67 -3.55
C ASP A 129 -6.96 -11.38 -4.34
N ARG A 130 -6.80 -11.40 -5.67
CA ARG A 130 -7.11 -10.24 -6.50
C ARG A 130 -8.61 -10.16 -6.83
N GLY A 131 -9.35 -9.39 -6.03
CA GLY A 131 -10.69 -8.87 -6.36
C GLY A 131 -10.64 -7.47 -6.99
N ASN A 132 -11.75 -6.99 -7.56
CA ASN A 132 -11.86 -5.63 -8.17
C ASN A 132 -11.90 -4.48 -7.14
N ASP A 133 -11.96 -4.82 -5.86
CA ASP A 133 -11.78 -3.96 -4.69
C ASP A 133 -10.30 -3.84 -4.27
N ASN A 134 -9.46 -4.82 -4.62
CA ASN A 134 -8.06 -4.91 -4.19
C ASN A 134 -7.06 -4.29 -5.17
N TRP A 135 -7.51 -3.58 -6.20
CA TRP A 135 -6.67 -2.72 -7.02
C TRP A 135 -7.42 -1.43 -7.32
N LEU A 136 -6.66 -0.35 -7.47
CA LEU A 136 -7.21 0.98 -7.55
C LEU A 136 -6.96 1.59 -8.92
N ILE A 137 -7.89 2.43 -9.36
CA ILE A 137 -7.76 3.25 -10.56
C ILE A 137 -7.76 4.73 -10.15
N LYS A 138 -6.82 5.48 -10.72
CA LYS A 138 -6.84 6.94 -10.73
C LYS A 138 -7.11 7.40 -12.15
N TYR A 139 -8.21 8.12 -12.32
CA TYR A 139 -8.60 8.68 -13.60
C TYR A 139 -8.62 10.22 -13.51
N THR A 140 -7.88 10.87 -14.39
CA THR A 140 -7.88 12.33 -14.58
C THR A 140 -8.52 12.62 -15.93
N PRO A 141 -9.74 13.18 -15.97
CA PRO A 141 -10.42 13.45 -17.23
C PRO A 141 -9.73 14.60 -18.00
N PRO A 142 -9.95 14.70 -19.32
CA PRO A 142 -9.49 15.84 -20.09
C PRO A 142 -10.07 17.14 -19.53
N ALA A 143 -9.26 18.21 -19.54
CA ALA A 143 -9.73 19.52 -19.09
C ALA A 143 -10.95 19.94 -19.90
N LYS A 144 -12.05 20.27 -19.20
CA LYS A 144 -13.18 20.96 -19.83
C LYS A 144 -12.70 22.39 -20.13
N GLU A 145 -12.82 22.85 -21.37
CA GLU A 145 -12.56 24.25 -21.74
C GLU A 145 -13.58 25.18 -21.05
N ASN A 146 -13.39 25.45 -19.76
CA ASN A 146 -14.10 26.53 -19.08
C ASN A 146 -13.23 27.79 -19.23
N GLY A 147 -13.76 28.80 -19.90
CA GLY A 147 -13.07 30.01 -20.40
C GLY A 147 -12.38 30.93 -19.37
N ASN A 148 -12.05 30.48 -18.16
CA ASN A 148 -11.22 31.23 -17.22
C ASN A 148 -9.76 30.77 -17.31
N LYS A 149 -9.00 31.44 -18.17
CA LYS A 149 -7.54 31.32 -18.30
C LYS A 149 -6.84 31.74 -17.00
N THR A 150 -6.69 30.81 -16.07
CA THR A 150 -5.59 30.85 -15.09
C THR A 150 -4.43 30.08 -15.69
N TRP A 151 -3.24 30.69 -15.71
CA TRP A 151 -2.03 30.22 -16.39
C TRP A 151 -1.38 29.06 -15.61
N SER A 152 -2.11 27.97 -15.44
CA SER A 152 -1.62 26.70 -14.91
C SER A 152 -1.73 25.67 -16.04
N PRO A 153 -0.64 25.00 -16.46
CA PRO A 153 -0.74 23.96 -17.48
C PRO A 153 -1.72 22.89 -16.99
N SER A 154 -2.82 22.70 -17.73
CA SER A 154 -3.78 21.65 -17.45
C SER A 154 -3.05 20.31 -17.53
N LYS A 155 -3.15 19.48 -16.49
CA LYS A 155 -2.57 18.15 -16.53
C LYS A 155 -3.20 17.37 -17.69
N PRO A 156 -2.40 16.64 -18.48
CA PRO A 156 -2.94 15.80 -19.54
C PRO A 156 -3.90 14.77 -18.93
N PRO A 157 -4.94 14.36 -19.67
CA PRO A 157 -5.78 13.25 -19.24
C PRO A 157 -4.91 12.01 -19.05
N GLU A 158 -5.12 11.31 -17.94
CA GLU A 158 -4.27 10.19 -17.54
C GLU A 158 -5.09 9.17 -16.75
N ILE A 159 -4.82 7.89 -17.00
CA ILE A 159 -5.33 6.77 -16.20
C ILE A 159 -4.17 5.94 -15.66
N LYS A 160 -4.22 5.61 -14.37
CA LYS A 160 -3.20 4.82 -13.68
C LYS A 160 -3.84 3.74 -12.81
N ILE A 161 -3.17 2.61 -12.70
CA ILE A 161 -3.54 1.52 -11.79
C ILE A 161 -2.55 1.50 -10.60
N ALA A 162 -3.08 1.22 -9.41
CA ALA A 162 -2.28 0.86 -8.25
C ALA A 162 -2.68 -0.53 -7.74
N ALA A 163 -1.73 -1.46 -7.71
CA ALA A 163 -1.91 -2.80 -7.15
C ALA A 163 -1.61 -2.77 -5.64
N ILE A 164 -2.66 -2.86 -4.82
CA ILE A 164 -2.58 -2.84 -3.35
C ILE A 164 -2.92 -4.23 -2.81
N ASP A 165 -2.82 -4.43 -1.49
CA ASP A 165 -3.22 -5.68 -0.82
C ASP A 165 -2.67 -6.96 -1.49
N ASN A 166 -1.35 -7.12 -1.44
CA ASN A 166 -0.63 -8.24 -2.06
C ASN A 166 -0.17 -9.26 -1.00
N GLY A 167 -0.85 -9.31 0.15
CA GLY A 167 -0.45 -10.13 1.30
C GLY A 167 -0.69 -11.63 1.14
N LEU A 168 -1.40 -12.05 0.10
CA LEU A 168 -1.82 -13.44 -0.14
C LEU A 168 -1.39 -13.93 -1.53
N ALA A 169 -0.09 -13.83 -1.82
CA ALA A 169 0.57 -14.35 -3.03
C ALA A 169 1.59 -15.45 -2.68
#